data_AF-A0A9P4MYM5-F1
#
_entry.id   AF-A0A9P4MYM5-F1
#
_cell.length_a   1.000
_cell.length_b   1.000
_cell.length_c   1.000
_cell.angle_alpha   90.00
_cell.angle_beta   90.00
_cell.angle_gamma   90.00
#
_symmetry.space_group_name_H-M   'P 1'
#
loop_
_entity.id
_entity.type
_entity.pdbx_description
1 polymer ?
#
loop_
_entity_poly.entity_id
_entity_poly.type
_entity_poly.pdbx_seq_one_letter_code
_entity_poly.pdbx_strand_id
1 'polypeptide(L)'
;MRLLELQGHGEFSLKEFVGENIPRYAILSHTWGKNNDEVTFKDLMDGRGESKPGYNKIRFCAKQAAKDCLQYIWVDTCCIDKSSRAELTEAINSMFRWYHGATECYVYLSDVSVSGSAGDEEFFCRWKPAFKKSKWFTRGWTLQELIAPTSVKFFSREGEQLGDKKSLERTLHDITGIAIQALRGSPLSHFGVDERR
;
A
#
# COMPACT_ATOMS: atom_id res chain seq x y z
N MET A 1 -9.91 13.81 -4.51
CA MET A 1 -8.92 12.93 -3.84
C MET A 1 -8.06 13.76 -2.91
N ARG A 2 -7.72 13.26 -1.72
CA ARG A 2 -6.83 13.97 -0.79
C ARG A 2 -5.50 13.22 -0.65
N LEU A 3 -4.40 13.96 -0.62
CA LEU A 3 -3.04 13.43 -0.48
C LEU A 3 -2.35 14.07 0.72
N LEU A 4 -1.43 13.34 1.34
CA LEU A 4 -0.50 13.89 2.32
C LEU A 4 0.73 14.41 1.59
N GLU A 5 0.96 15.71 1.71
CA GLU A 5 2.19 16.37 1.31
C GLU A 5 3.26 16.14 2.37
N LEU A 6 4.42 15.65 1.93
CA LEU A 6 5.61 15.51 2.76
C LEU A 6 6.23 16.89 2.96
N GLN A 7 6.23 17.37 4.21
CA GLN A 7 6.92 18.60 4.59
C GLN A 7 8.31 18.30 5.17
N GLY A 8 9.10 19.35 5.38
CA GLY A 8 10.34 19.24 6.16
C GLY A 8 10.08 18.68 7.56
N HIS A 9 11.10 18.04 8.15
CA HIS A 9 11.07 17.53 9.53
C HIS A 9 10.07 16.41 9.85
N GLY A 10 9.39 15.83 8.84
CA GLY A 10 8.50 14.67 9.02
C GLY A 10 7.05 15.03 9.34
N GLU A 11 6.68 16.31 9.15
CA GLU A 11 5.31 16.77 9.22
C GLU A 11 4.54 16.46 7.93
N PHE A 12 3.21 16.39 8.04
CA PHE A 12 2.30 16.14 6.92
C PHE A 12 1.28 17.25 6.80
N SER A 13 1.00 17.68 5.57
CA SER A 13 -0.14 18.54 5.26
C SER A 13 -1.09 17.85 4.31
N LEU A 14 -2.37 17.82 4.65
CA LEU A 14 -3.38 17.21 3.81
C LEU A 14 -3.82 18.21 2.73
N LYS A 15 -3.71 17.81 1.46
CA LYS A 15 -4.04 18.61 0.29
C LYS A 15 -5.13 17.93 -0.52
N GLU A 16 -6.13 18.69 -0.92
CA GLU A 16 -7.22 18.20 -1.77
C GLU A 16 -6.96 18.51 -3.24
N PHE A 17 -7.21 17.53 -4.08
CA PHE A 17 -7.08 17.59 -5.53
C PHE A 17 -8.39 17.13 -6.18
N VAL A 18 -8.89 17.93 -7.13
CA VAL A 18 -10.14 17.70 -7.85
C VAL A 18 -9.85 17.59 -9.34
N GLY A 19 -10.53 16.66 -10.02
CA GLY A 19 -10.37 16.44 -11.46
C GLY A 19 -9.08 15.69 -11.81
N GLU A 20 -8.45 16.08 -12.91
CA GLU A 20 -7.30 15.37 -13.50
C GLU A 20 -5.94 15.93 -13.06
N ASN A 21 -5.90 17.07 -12.36
CA ASN A 21 -4.67 17.71 -11.90
C ASN A 21 -4.14 17.07 -10.61
N ILE A 22 -3.98 15.74 -10.61
CA ILE A 22 -3.45 14.98 -9.49
C ILE A 22 -1.92 14.85 -9.67
N PRO A 23 -1.08 15.31 -8.72
CA PRO A 23 0.36 15.22 -8.83
C PRO A 23 0.83 13.76 -8.78
N ARG A 24 2.11 13.50 -9.04
CA ARG A 24 2.68 12.16 -8.79
C ARG A 24 2.67 11.87 -7.29
N TYR A 25 2.17 10.69 -6.92
CA TYR A 25 2.11 10.24 -5.51
C TYR A 25 2.48 8.76 -5.37
N ALA A 26 2.89 8.38 -4.17
CA ALA A 26 2.93 6.99 -3.74
C ALA A 26 1.63 6.60 -3.03
N ILE A 27 1.22 5.34 -3.11
CA ILE A 27 0.04 4.82 -2.42
C ILE A 27 0.45 3.73 -1.44
N LEU A 28 -0.10 3.76 -0.21
CA LEU A 28 0.17 2.77 0.81
C LEU A 28 -0.91 1.69 0.82
N SER A 29 -0.51 0.47 0.47
CA SER A 29 -1.29 -0.74 0.69
C SER A 29 -0.82 -1.41 1.99
N HIS A 30 -1.75 -1.75 2.88
CA HIS A 30 -1.40 -2.30 4.19
C HIS A 30 -2.58 -3.01 4.85
N THR A 31 -2.30 -3.82 5.86
CA THR A 31 -3.31 -4.40 6.74
C THR A 31 -3.64 -3.44 7.87
N TRP A 32 -4.93 -3.19 8.14
CA TRP A 32 -5.32 -2.36 9.27
C TRP A 32 -4.97 -3.05 10.60
N GLY A 33 -4.50 -2.27 11.57
CA GLY A 33 -4.32 -2.67 12.96
C GLY A 33 -5.65 -2.77 13.70
N LYS A 34 -5.61 -2.73 15.03
CA LYS A 34 -6.86 -2.63 15.81
C LYS A 34 -7.49 -1.25 15.57
N ASN A 35 -8.81 -1.14 15.71
CA ASN A 35 -9.56 0.08 15.35
C ASN A 35 -8.99 1.38 15.97
N ASN A 36 -8.46 1.32 17.20
CA ASN A 36 -7.90 2.50 17.88
C ASN A 36 -6.43 2.76 17.54
N ASP A 37 -5.74 1.79 16.94
CA ASP A 37 -4.35 1.94 16.54
C ASP A 37 -4.23 2.79 15.27
N GLU A 38 -5.31 2.88 14.50
CA GLU A 38 -5.34 3.52 13.21
C GLU A 38 -5.42 5.05 13.30
N VAL A 39 -4.60 5.71 12.47
CA VAL A 39 -4.63 7.16 12.29
C VAL A 39 -5.74 7.48 11.31
N THR A 40 -6.77 8.15 11.80
CA THR A 40 -7.91 8.59 11.00
C THR A 40 -7.67 9.97 10.41
N PHE A 41 -8.53 10.39 9.48
CA PHE A 41 -8.56 11.76 8.97
C PHE A 41 -8.65 12.79 10.11
N LYS A 42 -9.54 12.55 11.07
CA LYS A 42 -9.73 13.44 12.23
C LYS A 42 -8.49 13.51 13.11
N ASP A 43 -7.77 12.40 13.30
CA ASP A 43 -6.54 12.41 14.11
C ASP A 43 -5.43 13.25 13.47
N LEU A 44 -5.34 13.26 12.13
CA LEU A 44 -4.41 14.15 11.44
C LEU A 44 -4.83 15.62 11.54
N MET A 45 -6.11 15.92 11.35
CA MET A 45 -6.63 17.29 11.47
C MET A 45 -6.44 17.86 12.89
N ASP A 46 -6.58 17.00 13.91
CA ASP A 46 -6.42 17.39 15.31
C ASP A 46 -4.95 17.31 15.79
N GLY A 47 -3.99 16.95 14.93
CA GLY A 47 -2.57 16.80 15.31
C GLY A 47 -2.29 15.67 16.31
N ARG A 48 -3.19 14.68 16.44
CA ARG A 48 -3.07 13.57 17.40
C ARG A 48 -2.53 12.27 16.80
N GLY A 49 -2.26 12.26 15.49
CA GLY A 49 -1.83 11.07 14.75
C GLY A 49 -0.57 10.41 15.31
N GLU A 50 0.43 11.20 15.71
CA GLU A 50 1.76 10.69 16.09
C GLU A 50 1.77 9.74 17.28
N SER A 51 0.81 9.92 18.19
CA SER A 51 0.65 9.09 19.39
C SER A 51 0.15 7.68 19.08
N LYS A 52 -0.39 7.44 17.87
CA LYS A 52 -1.03 6.18 17.51
C LYS A 52 -0.04 5.19 16.86
N PRO A 53 -0.12 3.89 17.19
CA PRO A 53 0.75 2.87 16.58
C PRO A 53 0.71 2.83 15.05
N GLY A 54 -0.46 3.10 14.46
CA GLY A 54 -0.66 3.16 13.00
C GLY A 54 0.06 4.32 12.32
N TYR A 55 0.63 5.28 13.07
CA TYR A 55 1.45 6.34 12.48
C TYR A 55 2.75 5.79 11.88
N ASN A 56 3.25 4.66 12.39
CA ASN A 56 4.51 4.06 11.92
C ASN A 56 4.50 3.71 10.43
N LYS A 57 3.38 3.18 9.92
CA LYS A 57 3.24 2.87 8.49
C LYS A 57 3.14 4.13 7.61
N ILE A 58 2.56 5.22 8.13
CA ILE A 58 2.51 6.51 7.43
C ILE A 58 3.93 7.08 7.35
N ARG A 59 4.66 7.07 8.46
CA ARG A 59 6.06 7.51 8.52
C ARG A 59 6.97 6.67 7.62
N PHE A 60 6.76 5.35 7.58
CA PHE A 60 7.43 4.46 6.65
C PHE A 60 7.15 4.86 5.20
N CYS A 61 5.87 4.98 4.82
CA CYS A 61 5.45 5.34 3.47
C CYS A 61 6.05 6.69 3.05
N ALA A 62 6.02 7.69 3.93
CA ALA A 62 6.61 8.99 3.72
C ALA A 62 8.12 8.94 3.48
N LYS A 63 8.85 8.20 4.32
CA LYS A 63 10.30 8.03 4.15
C LYS A 63 10.63 7.34 2.83
N GLN A 64 9.86 6.33 2.44
CA GLN A 64 10.09 5.61 1.18
C GLN A 64 9.73 6.47 -0.04
N ALA A 65 8.61 7.21 0.02
CA ALA A 65 8.22 8.16 -1.02
C ALA A 65 9.28 9.25 -1.21
N ALA A 66 9.83 9.80 -0.13
CA ALA A 66 10.93 10.77 -0.21
C ALA A 66 12.19 10.19 -0.89
N LYS A 67 12.54 8.93 -0.60
CA LYS A 67 13.64 8.22 -1.28
C LYS A 67 13.38 8.04 -2.78
N ASP A 68 12.13 7.80 -3.16
CA ASP A 68 11.69 7.65 -4.55
C ASP A 68 11.35 9.02 -5.21
N CYS A 69 11.72 10.14 -4.57
CA CYS A 69 11.49 11.51 -5.04
C CYS A 69 10.00 11.87 -5.27
N LEU A 70 9.11 11.36 -4.42
CA LEU A 70 7.68 11.64 -4.41
C LEU A 70 7.32 12.52 -3.21
N GLN A 71 6.70 13.67 -3.48
CA GLN A 71 6.29 14.64 -2.46
C GLN A 71 4.92 14.32 -1.84
N TYR A 72 4.14 13.44 -2.48
CA TYR A 72 2.78 13.13 -2.04
C TYR A 72 2.61 11.64 -1.78
N ILE A 73 1.89 11.31 -0.71
CA ILE A 73 1.45 9.94 -0.41
C ILE A 73 -0.06 9.87 -0.20
N TRP A 74 -0.65 8.72 -0.47
CA TRP A 74 -2.04 8.41 -0.17
C TRP A 74 -2.14 7.23 0.78
N VAL A 75 -2.98 7.37 1.81
CA VAL A 75 -3.27 6.35 2.82
C VAL A 75 -4.78 6.35 3.12
N ASP A 76 -5.46 5.25 2.86
CA ASP A 76 -6.93 5.13 2.99
C ASP A 76 -7.47 5.49 4.38
N THR A 77 -6.70 5.24 5.45
CA THR A 77 -7.16 5.49 6.82
C THR A 77 -7.29 6.97 7.15
N CYS A 78 -6.47 7.83 6.56
CA CYS A 78 -6.39 9.25 6.90
C CYS A 78 -6.60 10.21 5.72
N CYS A 79 -6.50 9.74 4.48
CA CYS A 79 -6.81 10.52 3.28
C CYS A 79 -8.31 10.49 2.92
N ILE A 80 -9.11 9.63 3.55
CA ILE A 80 -10.58 9.57 3.37
C ILE A 80 -11.25 9.97 4.68
N ASP A 81 -12.20 10.89 4.63
CA ASP A 81 -13.10 11.13 5.77
C ASP A 81 -14.20 10.08 5.78
N LYS A 82 -13.96 9.01 6.54
CA LYS A 82 -14.89 7.91 6.71
C LYS A 82 -16.16 8.30 7.48
N SER A 83 -16.22 9.48 8.10
CA SER A 83 -17.45 10.00 8.71
C SER A 83 -18.43 10.56 7.67
N SER A 84 -17.93 10.98 6.51
CA SER A 84 -18.73 11.40 5.36
C SER A 84 -19.11 10.19 4.50
N ARG A 85 -20.37 9.76 4.56
CA ARG A 85 -20.88 8.65 3.74
C ARG A 85 -20.75 8.91 2.24
N ALA A 86 -20.93 10.16 1.83
CA ALA A 86 -20.78 10.57 0.43
C ALA A 86 -19.33 10.36 -0.03
N GLU A 87 -18.37 10.84 0.75
CA GLU A 87 -16.95 10.69 0.44
C GLU A 87 -16.51 9.22 0.49
N LEU A 88 -16.96 8.45 1.48
CA LEU A 88 -16.63 7.03 1.59
C LEU A 88 -17.11 6.26 0.34
N THR A 89 -18.32 6.57 -0.15
CA THR A 89 -18.87 5.93 -1.36
C THR A 89 -18.07 6.33 -2.59
N GLU A 90 -17.75 7.61 -2.75
CA GLU A 90 -16.92 8.10 -3.84
C GLU A 90 -15.52 7.47 -3.83
N ALA A 91 -14.93 7.33 -2.64
CA ALA A 91 -13.63 6.72 -2.45
C ALA A 91 -13.61 5.25 -2.84
N ILE A 92 -14.63 4.48 -2.42
CA ILE A 92 -14.77 3.07 -2.82
C ILE A 92 -14.84 2.95 -4.34
N ASN A 93 -15.64 3.79 -5.00
CA ASN A 93 -15.79 3.79 -6.46
C ASN A 93 -14.53 4.27 -7.20
N SER A 94 -13.65 5.00 -6.52
CA SER A 94 -12.45 5.60 -7.12
C SER A 94 -11.16 4.86 -6.77
N MET A 95 -11.17 3.94 -5.79
CA MET A 95 -9.97 3.28 -5.27
C MET A 95 -9.15 2.60 -6.38
N PHE A 96 -9.78 1.84 -7.27
CA PHE A 96 -9.06 1.20 -8.39
C PHE A 96 -8.30 2.23 -9.22
N ARG A 97 -8.94 3.36 -9.55
CA ARG A 97 -8.32 4.46 -10.32
C ARG A 97 -7.18 5.10 -9.54
N TRP A 98 -7.32 5.27 -8.23
CA TRP A 98 -6.27 5.82 -7.39
C TRP A 98 -5.08 4.88 -7.21
N TYR A 99 -5.29 3.57 -7.15
CA TYR A 99 -4.20 2.60 -7.19
C TYR A 99 -3.51 2.58 -8.57
N HIS A 100 -4.29 2.63 -9.65
CA HIS A 100 -3.77 2.69 -11.01
C HIS A 100 -2.96 3.95 -11.31
N GLY A 101 -3.40 5.12 -10.83
CA GLY A 101 -2.74 6.41 -11.02
C GLY A 101 -1.50 6.63 -10.13
N ALA A 102 -1.27 5.77 -9.14
CA ALA A 102 -0.11 5.90 -8.25
C ALA A 102 1.18 5.64 -9.02
N THR A 103 2.21 6.46 -8.75
CA THR A 103 3.56 6.23 -9.32
C THR A 103 4.19 4.98 -8.71
N GLU A 104 4.02 4.79 -7.40
CA GLU A 104 4.52 3.65 -6.65
C GLU A 104 3.46 3.17 -5.67
N CYS A 105 3.22 1.85 -5.61
CA CYS A 105 2.44 1.22 -4.55
C CYS A 105 3.38 0.54 -3.56
N TYR A 106 3.36 0.98 -2.31
CA TYR A 106 4.13 0.36 -1.24
C TYR A 106 3.22 -0.55 -0.44
N VAL A 107 3.49 -1.86 -0.47
CA VAL A 107 2.82 -2.86 0.34
C VAL A 107 3.62 -3.04 1.62
N TYR A 108 3.07 -2.56 2.75
CA TYR A 108 3.70 -2.66 4.06
C TYR A 108 3.14 -3.86 4.85
N LEU A 109 3.98 -4.87 5.05
CA LEU A 109 3.62 -6.14 5.67
C LEU A 109 4.00 -6.16 7.15
N SER A 110 3.07 -5.73 8.00
CA SER A 110 3.30 -5.64 9.45
C SER A 110 3.54 -7.00 10.15
N ASP A 111 3.22 -8.11 9.50
CA ASP A 111 3.36 -9.47 10.00
C ASP A 111 4.54 -10.25 9.38
N VAL A 112 5.35 -9.59 8.54
CA VAL A 112 6.56 -10.18 7.93
C VAL A 112 7.79 -9.46 8.48
N SER A 113 8.73 -10.22 9.02
CA SER A 113 9.96 -9.70 9.62
C SER A 113 11.19 -10.30 8.96
N VAL A 114 12.23 -9.48 8.77
CA VAL A 114 13.53 -9.92 8.27
C VAL A 114 14.58 -10.15 9.37
N SER A 115 14.29 -9.75 10.62
CA SER A 115 15.23 -9.90 11.74
C SER A 115 15.23 -11.33 12.28
N GLY A 116 16.23 -12.13 11.89
CA GLY A 116 16.58 -13.42 12.48
C GLY A 116 18.12 -13.52 12.60
N SER A 117 18.61 -14.24 13.61
CA SER A 117 20.03 -14.35 13.96
C SER A 117 20.93 -14.55 12.73
N ALA A 118 21.93 -13.68 12.59
CA ALA A 118 22.88 -13.65 11.49
C ALA A 118 23.78 -14.91 11.53
N GLY A 119 23.54 -15.78 10.55
CA GLY A 119 24.34 -16.94 10.23
C GLY A 119 23.87 -17.42 8.87
N ASP A 120 24.73 -17.23 7.87
CA ASP A 120 24.68 -17.78 6.52
C ASP A 120 23.78 -17.12 5.45
N GLU A 121 24.21 -17.31 4.20
CA GLU A 121 23.69 -16.78 2.93
C GLU A 121 22.18 -17.04 2.67
N GLU A 122 21.51 -17.78 3.56
CA GLU A 122 20.08 -18.06 3.56
C GLU A 122 19.21 -16.85 3.97
N PHE A 123 19.82 -15.71 4.31
CA PHE A 123 19.15 -14.46 4.69
C PHE A 123 18.14 -13.97 3.64
N PHE A 124 18.41 -14.17 2.34
CA PHE A 124 17.58 -13.65 1.24
C PHE A 124 16.22 -14.35 1.08
N CYS A 125 15.95 -15.47 1.76
CA CYS A 125 14.69 -16.21 1.62
C CYS A 125 13.95 -16.50 2.93
N ARG A 126 14.51 -16.19 4.11
CA ARG A 126 13.89 -16.50 5.41
C ARG A 126 12.53 -15.83 5.62
N TRP A 127 12.30 -14.68 5.01
CA TRP A 127 11.03 -13.98 5.07
C TRP A 127 9.96 -14.62 4.16
N LYS A 128 10.33 -15.43 3.15
CA LYS A 128 9.39 -15.98 2.16
C LYS A 128 8.26 -16.82 2.78
N PRO A 129 8.50 -17.71 3.77
CA PRO A 129 7.42 -18.43 4.44
C PRO A 129 6.44 -17.51 5.17
N ALA A 130 6.94 -16.46 5.83
CA ALA A 130 6.10 -15.47 6.51
C ALA A 130 5.31 -14.63 5.50
N PHE A 131 5.95 -14.22 4.39
CA PHE A 131 5.30 -13.52 3.28
C PHE A 131 4.15 -14.32 2.68
N LYS A 132 4.37 -15.60 2.35
CA LYS A 132 3.30 -16.49 1.84
C LYS A 132 2.11 -16.63 2.79
N LYS A 133 2.32 -16.43 4.09
CA LYS A 133 1.29 -16.51 5.14
C LYS A 133 0.78 -15.15 5.59
N SER A 134 1.21 -14.05 4.95
CA SER A 134 0.82 -12.72 5.37
C SER A 134 -0.69 -12.53 5.26
N LYS A 135 -1.27 -11.91 6.29
CA LYS A 135 -2.67 -11.50 6.34
C LYS A 135 -3.03 -10.53 5.21
N TRP A 136 -2.05 -9.89 4.59
CA TRP A 136 -2.29 -9.07 3.42
C TRP A 136 -2.91 -9.88 2.29
N PHE A 137 -2.52 -11.14 2.08
CA PHE A 137 -3.07 -11.98 1.00
C PHE A 137 -4.50 -12.46 1.23
N THR A 138 -5.03 -12.36 2.45
CA THR A 138 -6.37 -12.85 2.80
C THR A 138 -7.44 -11.76 2.75
N ARG A 139 -7.11 -10.54 2.31
CA ARG A 139 -8.05 -9.40 2.26
C ARG A 139 -8.74 -9.34 0.90
N GLY A 140 -10.03 -8.96 0.91
CA GLY A 140 -10.81 -8.79 -0.33
C GLY A 140 -10.31 -7.68 -1.26
N TRP A 141 -9.54 -6.71 -0.75
CA TRP A 141 -8.99 -5.61 -1.54
C TRP A 141 -7.65 -5.91 -2.21
N THR A 142 -6.96 -6.96 -1.77
CA THR A 142 -5.60 -7.30 -2.21
C THR A 142 -5.46 -7.44 -3.70
N LEU A 143 -6.49 -8.00 -4.35
CA LEU A 143 -6.53 -8.11 -5.80
C LEU A 143 -6.37 -6.73 -6.46
N GLN A 144 -7.20 -5.76 -6.08
CA GLN A 144 -7.15 -4.41 -6.65
C GLN A 144 -5.85 -3.70 -6.31
N GLU A 145 -5.36 -3.83 -5.07
CA GLU A 145 -4.11 -3.23 -4.60
C GLU A 145 -2.87 -3.80 -5.33
N LEU A 146 -2.98 -5.01 -5.91
CA LEU A 146 -1.91 -5.68 -6.63
C LEU A 146 -1.96 -5.48 -8.16
N ILE A 147 -3.15 -5.58 -8.76
CA ILE A 147 -3.31 -5.53 -10.22
C ILE A 147 -3.44 -4.11 -10.77
N ALA A 148 -4.04 -3.19 -10.00
CA ALA A 148 -4.32 -1.85 -10.51
C ALA A 148 -3.03 -1.02 -10.65
N PRO A 149 -2.08 -1.00 -9.68
CA PRO A 149 -0.86 -0.22 -9.81
C PRO A 149 0.09 -0.81 -10.85
N THR A 150 0.77 0.07 -11.59
CA THR A 150 1.83 -0.34 -12.52
C THR A 150 3.04 -0.91 -11.78
N SER A 151 3.42 -0.26 -10.66
CA SER A 151 4.54 -0.67 -9.79
C SER A 151 4.04 -1.00 -8.39
N VAL A 152 4.50 -2.15 -7.85
CA VAL A 152 4.21 -2.57 -6.47
C VAL A 152 5.52 -3.07 -5.85
N LYS A 153 5.90 -2.50 -4.70
CA LYS A 153 7.08 -2.88 -3.91
C LYS A 153 6.62 -3.38 -2.54
N PHE A 154 7.17 -4.51 -2.10
CA PHE A 154 6.81 -5.15 -0.84
C PHE A 154 7.86 -4.87 0.22
N PHE A 155 7.41 -4.50 1.42
CA PHE A 155 8.27 -4.15 2.54
C PHE A 155 7.90 -4.91 3.80
N SER A 156 8.92 -5.27 4.59
CA SER A 156 8.75 -5.88 5.90
C SER A 156 8.25 -4.87 6.94
N ARG A 157 7.91 -5.37 8.13
CA ARG A 157 7.62 -4.54 9.32
C ARG A 157 8.76 -3.60 9.70
N GLU A 158 10.01 -3.96 9.38
CA GLU A 158 11.18 -3.13 9.64
C GLU A 158 11.39 -2.05 8.56
N GLY A 159 10.61 -2.11 7.47
CA GLY A 159 10.73 -1.19 6.32
C GLY A 159 11.77 -1.64 5.29
N GLU A 160 12.25 -2.88 5.38
CA GLU A 160 13.20 -3.45 4.42
C GLU A 160 12.46 -3.98 3.18
N GLN A 161 13.01 -3.72 1.99
CA GLN A 161 12.40 -4.15 0.74
C GLN A 161 12.60 -5.65 0.55
N LEU A 162 11.49 -6.39 0.43
CA LEU A 162 11.47 -7.84 0.21
C LEU A 162 11.54 -8.19 -1.27
N GLY A 163 11.01 -7.31 -2.13
CA GLY A 163 10.94 -7.51 -3.56
C GLY A 163 9.89 -6.58 -4.19
N ASP A 164 9.57 -6.84 -5.44
CA ASP A 164 8.58 -6.10 -6.22
C ASP A 164 7.68 -7.06 -7.01
N LYS A 165 6.64 -6.52 -7.64
CA LYS A 165 5.67 -7.29 -8.42
C LYS A 165 6.31 -8.19 -9.48
N LYS A 166 7.41 -7.75 -10.13
CA LYS A 166 8.10 -8.49 -11.19
C LYS A 166 9.00 -9.57 -10.59
N SER A 167 9.81 -9.23 -9.60
CA SER A 167 10.74 -10.17 -8.96
C SER A 167 10.01 -11.28 -8.17
N LEU A 168 8.79 -11.01 -7.70
CA LEU A 168 7.97 -11.96 -6.95
C LEU A 168 6.80 -12.57 -7.75
N GLU A 169 6.73 -12.35 -9.07
CA GLU A 169 5.55 -12.72 -9.89
C GLU A 169 5.11 -14.19 -9.74
N ARG A 170 6.07 -15.14 -9.68
CA ARG A 170 5.76 -16.57 -9.48
C ARG A 170 5.23 -16.84 -8.09
N THR A 171 5.83 -16.23 -7.07
CA THR A 171 5.36 -16.39 -5.69
C THR A 171 3.98 -15.76 -5.50
N LEU A 172 3.73 -14.62 -6.13
CA LEU A 172 2.41 -13.98 -6.12
C LEU A 172 1.37 -14.84 -6.83
N HIS A 173 1.69 -15.42 -7.98
CA HIS A 173 0.83 -16.38 -8.67
C HIS A 173 0.51 -17.59 -7.78
N ASP A 174 1.51 -18.20 -7.14
CA ASP A 174 1.30 -19.36 -6.26
C ASP A 174 0.38 -19.06 -5.07
N ILE A 175 0.44 -17.84 -4.52
CA ILE A 175 -0.37 -17.44 -3.35
C ILE A 175 -1.79 -17.04 -3.77
N THR A 176 -1.92 -16.27 -4.85
CA THR A 176 -3.16 -15.58 -5.21
C THR A 176 -3.96 -16.30 -6.30
N GLY A 177 -3.33 -17.18 -7.07
CA GLY A 177 -3.90 -17.76 -8.28
C GLY A 177 -3.95 -16.80 -9.48
N ILE A 178 -3.59 -15.52 -9.31
CA ILE A 178 -3.65 -14.52 -10.38
C ILE A 178 -2.64 -14.88 -11.47
N ALA A 179 -3.09 -14.92 -12.71
CA ALA A 179 -2.24 -15.19 -13.86
C ALA A 179 -1.06 -14.21 -13.94
N ILE A 180 0.14 -14.72 -14.25
CA ILE A 180 1.36 -13.90 -14.36
C ILE A 180 1.17 -12.77 -15.38
N GLN A 181 0.44 -13.03 -16.47
CA GLN A 181 0.13 -12.01 -17.48
C GLN A 181 -0.69 -10.85 -16.89
N ALA A 182 -1.60 -11.11 -15.94
CA ALA A 182 -2.38 -10.08 -15.27
C ALA A 182 -1.50 -9.26 -14.32
N LEU A 183 -0.60 -9.91 -13.57
CA LEU A 183 0.38 -9.22 -12.71
C LEU A 183 1.31 -8.29 -13.53
N ARG A 184 1.61 -8.66 -14.77
CA ARG A 184 2.38 -7.86 -15.73
C ARG A 184 1.58 -6.73 -16.39
N GLY A 185 0.28 -6.61 -16.11
CA GLY A 185 -0.57 -5.53 -16.62
C GLY A 185 -1.28 -5.83 -17.95
N SER A 186 -1.43 -7.11 -18.32
CA SER A 186 -2.24 -7.46 -19.49
C SER A 186 -3.69 -7.02 -19.28
N PRO A 187 -4.38 -6.50 -20.31
CA PRO A 187 -5.78 -6.11 -20.21
C PRO A 187 -6.65 -7.22 -19.63
N LEU A 188 -7.52 -6.89 -18.68
CA LEU A 188 -8.43 -7.85 -18.07
C LEU A 188 -9.33 -8.55 -19.10
N SER A 189 -9.57 -7.90 -20.24
CA SER A 189 -10.30 -8.45 -21.39
C SER A 189 -9.68 -9.73 -21.96
N HIS A 190 -8.40 -9.99 -21.73
CA HIS A 190 -7.68 -11.17 -22.23
C HIS A 190 -7.86 -12.43 -21.37
N PHE A 191 -8.45 -12.31 -20.18
CA PHE A 191 -8.67 -13.45 -19.27
C PHE A 191 -10.09 -13.98 -19.40
N GLY A 192 -10.29 -15.29 -19.29
CA GLY A 192 -11.62 -15.91 -19.27
C GLY A 192 -12.46 -15.47 -18.06
N VAL A 193 -13.78 -15.65 -18.10
CA VAL A 193 -14.66 -15.29 -16.97
C VAL A 193 -14.27 -16.06 -15.70
N ASP A 194 -13.81 -17.29 -15.84
CA ASP A 194 -13.36 -18.13 -14.72
C ASP A 194 -12.02 -17.68 -14.12
N GLU A 195 -11.19 -16.97 -14.89
CA GLU A 195 -9.92 -16.38 -14.46
C GLU A 195 -10.09 -14.98 -13.83
N ARG A 196 -11.30 -14.40 -13.92
CA ARG A 196 -11.64 -13.08 -13.37
C ARG A 196 -12.40 -13.15 -12.04
N ARG A 197 -12.52 -14.33 -11.44
CA ARG A 197 -13.26 -14.57 -10.20
C ARG A 197 -12.43 -14.35 -8.95
#